data_AF-A0A8H3MFX1-F1
#
_entry.id   AF-A0A8H3MFX1-F1
#
_cell.length_a   1.000
_cell.length_b   1.000
_cell.length_c   1.000
_cell.angle_alpha   90.00
_cell.angle_beta   90.00
_cell.angle_gamma   90.00
#
_symmetry.space_group_name_H-M   'P 1'
#
loop_
_entity.id
_entity.type
_entity.pdbx_description
1 polymer ?
#
loop_
_entity_poly.entity_id
_entity_poly.type
_entity_poly.pdbx_seq_one_letter_code
_entity_poly.pdbx_strand_id
1 'polypeptide(L)'
;MILRYIYGGKLSLEEYDTSDIIKILIASNELSLQELITHLQLFLIENKKDWMERNFNMIYKISFENNSFSKLQNFCTKFMSNVPERNINPNDFTSLSEKSLISHIKNDIFQKNVIKIWENVLKWGISQNPELPSNPSNYSKDNFYTLKITLKQVIPFIKFLNLNNKEFLDKVYPYKKILPKDLREKLVKHYLNYDYRPIDKSEPKIMTRRISLGSIDSKIITSQHAELITKWIDGLRITDNMKNSYKFNLILRGSRDGFSTRTFHMKCDRQPRTITVIKVKGSNEILGGYNPIAWSWSDSFGFTTDSFIFSFKNKGNIENYVLSHVRDTGRAIENSPALGPSFGCDDLYLNGYYSYDKSFCRYSRCYDKAIRETEDYFTVEDYEIFQIMKS
;
A
#
# COMPACT_ATOMS: atom_id res chain seq x y z
N MET A 1 -41.50 2.54 -9.68
CA MET A 1 -40.81 1.34 -9.15
C MET A 1 -40.17 1.60 -7.78
N ILE A 2 -39.30 2.62 -7.64
CA ILE A 2 -38.72 2.98 -6.33
C ILE A 2 -39.79 3.23 -5.27
N LEU A 3 -40.90 3.91 -5.60
CA LEU A 3 -42.04 4.06 -4.67
C LEU A 3 -42.64 2.70 -4.27
N ARG A 4 -42.78 1.74 -5.19
CA ARG A 4 -43.29 0.38 -4.83
C ARG A 4 -42.32 -0.35 -3.90
N TYR A 5 -41.01 -0.19 -4.09
CA TYR A 5 -40.01 -0.72 -3.17
C TYR A 5 -40.09 -0.05 -1.79
N ILE A 6 -40.21 1.28 -1.72
CA ILE A 6 -40.32 2.01 -0.44
C ILE A 6 -41.56 1.55 0.36
N TYR A 7 -42.70 1.35 -0.32
CA TYR A 7 -43.95 0.97 0.36
C TYR A 7 -44.11 -0.54 0.57
N GLY A 8 -43.45 -1.38 -0.23
CA GLY A 8 -43.70 -2.82 -0.28
C GLY A 8 -42.49 -3.71 -0.03
N GLY A 9 -41.28 -3.16 0.06
CA GLY A 9 -40.02 -3.89 0.30
C GLY A 9 -39.60 -4.89 -0.78
N LYS A 10 -40.42 -5.08 -1.82
CA LYS A 10 -40.20 -6.09 -2.87
C LYS A 10 -39.85 -5.43 -4.19
N LEU A 11 -38.92 -6.06 -4.90
CA LEU A 11 -38.46 -5.62 -6.20
C LEU A 11 -38.18 -6.84 -7.09
N SER A 12 -38.84 -6.91 -8.25
CA SER A 12 -38.48 -7.84 -9.33
C SER A 12 -37.66 -7.06 -10.36
N LEU A 13 -36.45 -7.54 -10.67
CA LEU A 13 -35.52 -6.88 -11.61
C LEU A 13 -35.42 -7.61 -12.96
N GLU A 14 -35.97 -8.82 -13.06
CA GLU A 14 -35.82 -9.69 -14.24
C GLU A 14 -36.53 -9.15 -15.48
N GLU A 15 -37.65 -8.46 -15.27
CA GLU A 15 -38.49 -7.88 -16.33
C GLU A 15 -37.96 -6.56 -16.88
N TYR A 16 -36.93 -5.98 -16.25
CA TYR A 16 -36.43 -4.66 -16.61
C TYR A 16 -35.18 -4.73 -17.50
N ASP A 17 -35.15 -3.83 -18.47
CA ASP A 17 -33.94 -3.60 -19.27
C ASP A 17 -32.81 -3.09 -18.38
N THR A 18 -31.58 -3.55 -18.67
CA THR A 18 -30.38 -3.18 -17.89
C THR A 18 -30.18 -1.67 -17.81
N SER A 19 -30.52 -0.94 -18.88
CA SER A 19 -30.45 0.53 -18.92
C SER A 19 -31.39 1.19 -17.90
N ASP A 20 -32.60 0.63 -17.71
CA ASP A 20 -33.54 1.12 -16.72
C ASP A 20 -33.09 0.77 -15.30
N ILE A 21 -32.54 -0.42 -15.09
CA ILE A 21 -31.93 -0.82 -13.79
C ILE A 21 -30.83 0.18 -13.39
N ILE A 22 -30.03 0.65 -14.34
CA ILE A 22 -29.01 1.67 -14.08
C ILE A 22 -29.64 3.03 -13.72
N LYS A 23 -30.69 3.48 -14.42
CA LYS A 23 -31.42 4.71 -14.05
C LYS A 23 -32.00 4.61 -12.64
N ILE A 24 -32.53 3.44 -12.29
CA ILE A 24 -33.04 3.15 -10.95
C ILE A 24 -31.91 3.22 -9.93
N LEU A 25 -30.74 2.65 -10.23
CA LEU A 25 -29.57 2.72 -9.35
C LEU A 25 -29.15 4.17 -9.08
N ILE A 26 -29.13 5.01 -10.12
CA ILE A 26 -28.82 6.45 -10.01
C ILE A 26 -29.86 7.15 -9.12
N ALA A 27 -31.15 7.00 -9.42
CA ALA A 27 -32.23 7.59 -8.62
C ALA A 27 -32.23 7.08 -7.17
N SER A 28 -31.85 5.81 -6.94
CA SER A 28 -31.73 5.25 -5.59
C SER A 28 -30.59 5.92 -4.81
N ASN A 29 -29.51 6.30 -5.50
CA ASN A 29 -28.42 7.07 -4.91
C ASN A 29 -28.86 8.49 -4.54
N GLU A 30 -29.59 9.17 -5.42
CA GLU A 30 -30.16 10.49 -5.14
C GLU A 30 -31.09 10.48 -3.92
N LEU A 31 -31.87 9.40 -3.78
CA LEU A 31 -32.77 9.19 -2.64
C LEU A 31 -32.09 8.55 -1.42
N SER A 32 -30.77 8.33 -1.46
CA SER A 32 -29.97 7.73 -0.39
C SER A 32 -30.45 6.35 0.10
N LEU A 33 -31.03 5.53 -0.78
CA LEU A 33 -31.56 4.20 -0.47
C LEU A 33 -30.46 3.13 -0.49
N GLN A 34 -29.61 3.11 0.55
CA GLN A 34 -28.37 2.31 0.58
C GLN A 34 -28.55 0.81 0.36
N GLU A 35 -29.62 0.22 0.91
CA GLU A 35 -29.93 -1.20 0.74
C GLU A 35 -30.24 -1.52 -0.73
N LEU A 36 -31.10 -0.71 -1.35
CA LEU A 36 -31.45 -0.83 -2.76
C LEU A 36 -30.25 -0.60 -3.68
N ILE A 37 -29.41 0.40 -3.39
CA ILE A 37 -28.16 0.66 -4.11
C ILE A 37 -27.24 -0.57 -4.06
N THR A 38 -27.12 -1.21 -2.90
CA THR A 38 -26.32 -2.42 -2.73
C THR A 38 -26.88 -3.58 -3.53
N HIS A 39 -28.20 -3.81 -3.44
CA HIS A 39 -28.88 -4.90 -4.14
C HIS A 39 -28.78 -4.76 -5.67
N LEU A 40 -29.04 -3.57 -6.21
CA LEU A 40 -28.97 -3.29 -7.65
C LEU A 40 -27.55 -3.50 -8.21
N GLN A 41 -26.51 -3.07 -7.49
CA GLN A 41 -25.13 -3.29 -7.93
C GLN A 41 -24.77 -4.77 -7.99
N LEU A 42 -25.16 -5.56 -6.98
CA LEU A 42 -24.93 -7.00 -6.98
C LEU A 42 -25.68 -7.68 -8.13
N PHE A 43 -26.96 -7.36 -8.30
CA PHE A 43 -27.78 -7.90 -9.39
C PHE A 43 -27.16 -7.64 -10.76
N LEU A 44 -26.69 -6.42 -11.02
CA LEU A 44 -26.02 -6.06 -12.27
C LEU A 44 -24.74 -6.89 -12.49
N ILE A 45 -23.92 -7.06 -11.46
CA ILE A 45 -22.66 -7.83 -11.51
C ILE A 45 -22.90 -9.31 -11.75
N GLU A 46 -23.91 -9.90 -11.09
CA GLU A 46 -24.19 -11.33 -11.15
C GLU A 46 -24.93 -11.72 -12.43
N ASN A 47 -25.91 -10.90 -12.85
CA ASN A 47 -26.88 -11.30 -13.90
C ASN A 47 -26.71 -10.55 -15.22
N LYS A 48 -26.10 -9.36 -15.21
CA LYS A 48 -26.00 -8.49 -16.40
C LYS A 48 -24.54 -8.20 -16.80
N LYS A 49 -23.60 -9.05 -16.38
CA LYS A 49 -22.16 -8.90 -16.60
C LYS A 49 -21.80 -8.62 -18.05
N ASP A 50 -22.24 -9.46 -19.00
CA ASP A 50 -21.91 -9.29 -20.42
C ASP A 50 -22.39 -7.95 -20.99
N TRP A 51 -23.56 -7.49 -20.56
CA TRP A 51 -24.08 -6.18 -20.94
C TRP A 51 -23.21 -5.06 -20.38
N MET A 52 -22.81 -5.16 -19.11
CA MET A 52 -21.92 -4.18 -18.47
C MET A 52 -20.55 -4.15 -19.14
N GLU A 53 -20.03 -5.29 -19.56
CA GLU A 53 -18.77 -5.36 -20.31
C GLU A 53 -18.92 -4.69 -21.68
N ARG A 54 -20.00 -4.91 -22.42
CA ARG A 54 -20.25 -4.20 -23.70
C ARG A 54 -20.42 -2.69 -23.51
N ASN A 55 -20.97 -2.26 -22.39
CA ASN A 55 -21.23 -0.86 -22.05
C ASN A 55 -20.24 -0.33 -21.00
N PHE A 56 -19.01 -0.85 -21.00
CA PHE A 56 -18.04 -0.64 -19.93
C PHE A 56 -17.81 0.84 -19.62
N ASN A 57 -17.62 1.69 -20.64
CA ASN A 57 -17.32 3.11 -20.41
C ASN A 57 -18.45 3.85 -19.67
N MET A 58 -19.72 3.52 -20.00
CA MET A 58 -20.87 4.09 -19.33
C MET A 58 -20.92 3.65 -17.86
N ILE A 59 -20.75 2.35 -17.59
CA ILE A 59 -20.72 1.81 -16.23
C ILE A 59 -19.55 2.41 -15.44
N TYR A 60 -18.39 2.52 -16.09
CA TYR A 60 -17.20 3.13 -15.52
C TYR A 60 -17.50 4.55 -15.05
N LYS A 61 -17.98 5.40 -15.96
CA LYS A 61 -18.35 6.79 -15.66
C LYS A 61 -19.32 6.87 -14.49
N ILE A 62 -20.45 6.16 -14.57
CA ILE A 62 -21.50 6.18 -13.54
C ILE A 62 -20.94 5.72 -12.18
N SER A 63 -20.12 4.67 -12.17
CA SER A 63 -19.55 4.12 -10.93
C SER A 63 -18.59 5.10 -10.24
N PHE A 64 -17.75 5.81 -10.99
CA PHE A 64 -16.74 6.72 -10.43
C PHE A 64 -17.28 8.13 -10.18
N GLU A 65 -18.41 8.52 -10.78
CA GLU A 65 -19.15 9.74 -10.45
C GLU A 65 -19.89 9.63 -9.10
N ASN A 66 -20.22 8.41 -8.68
CA ASN A 66 -21.02 8.15 -7.49
C ASN A 66 -20.24 7.34 -6.45
N ASN A 67 -19.84 7.98 -5.35
CA ASN A 67 -19.05 7.34 -4.29
C ASN A 67 -19.74 6.12 -3.64
N SER A 68 -21.08 6.05 -3.71
CA SER A 68 -21.87 4.93 -3.16
C SER A 68 -21.78 3.65 -4.02
N PHE A 69 -21.21 3.72 -5.22
CA PHE A 69 -21.18 2.60 -6.18
C PHE A 69 -19.89 1.77 -6.11
N SER A 70 -19.43 1.49 -4.88
CA SER A 70 -18.15 0.80 -4.63
C SER A 70 -18.06 -0.60 -5.25
N LYS A 71 -19.19 -1.33 -5.36
CA LYS A 71 -19.18 -2.67 -5.98
C LYS A 71 -18.96 -2.57 -7.49
N LEU A 72 -19.61 -1.61 -8.16
CA LEU A 72 -19.36 -1.36 -9.58
C LEU A 72 -17.96 -0.80 -9.83
N GLN A 73 -17.46 0.08 -8.96
CA GLN A 73 -16.06 0.56 -9.05
C GLN A 73 -15.06 -0.61 -8.95
N ASN A 74 -15.30 -1.55 -8.03
CA ASN A 74 -14.48 -2.76 -7.90
C ASN A 74 -14.59 -3.68 -9.11
N PHE A 75 -15.80 -3.87 -9.65
CA PHE A 75 -16.01 -4.60 -10.91
C PHE A 75 -15.21 -3.97 -12.04
N CYS A 76 -15.34 -2.66 -12.25
CA CYS A 76 -14.62 -1.94 -13.30
C CYS A 76 -13.10 -2.04 -13.15
N THR A 77 -12.60 -1.90 -11.92
CA THR A 77 -11.17 -1.99 -11.61
C THR A 77 -10.60 -3.39 -11.90
N LYS A 78 -11.32 -4.45 -11.49
CA LYS A 78 -10.93 -5.83 -11.78
C LYS A 78 -10.97 -6.11 -13.27
N PHE A 79 -12.03 -5.64 -13.95
CA PHE A 79 -12.19 -5.83 -15.38
C PHE A 79 -11.04 -5.21 -16.18
N MET A 80 -10.63 -3.99 -15.85
CA MET A 80 -9.48 -3.33 -16.48
C MET A 80 -8.13 -4.01 -16.19
N SER A 81 -7.99 -4.61 -15.00
CA SER A 81 -6.76 -5.37 -14.68
C SER A 81 -6.61 -6.62 -15.54
N ASN A 82 -7.73 -7.25 -15.87
CA ASN A 82 -7.77 -8.49 -16.64
C ASN A 82 -7.76 -8.23 -18.16
N VAL A 83 -8.20 -7.05 -18.60
CA VAL A 83 -8.22 -6.64 -20.01
C VAL A 83 -7.49 -5.31 -20.18
N PRO A 84 -6.14 -5.28 -20.11
CA PRO A 84 -5.35 -4.04 -20.13
C PRO A 84 -5.48 -3.25 -21.44
N GLU A 85 -5.82 -3.94 -22.54
CA GLU A 85 -5.94 -3.35 -23.88
C GLU A 85 -7.23 -2.51 -24.06
N ARG A 86 -8.23 -2.69 -23.18
CA ARG A 86 -9.42 -1.83 -23.17
C ARG A 86 -9.10 -0.48 -22.54
N ASN A 87 -8.59 0.42 -23.37
CA ASN A 87 -8.45 1.82 -23.05
C ASN A 87 -9.84 2.44 -22.84
N ILE A 88 -10.02 3.18 -21.74
CA ILE A 88 -11.16 4.11 -21.61
C ILE A 88 -11.09 5.07 -22.80
N ASN A 89 -12.22 5.24 -23.49
CA ASN A 89 -12.31 6.21 -24.58
C ASN A 89 -11.90 7.60 -24.04
N PRO A 90 -10.93 8.30 -24.68
CA PRO A 90 -10.52 9.63 -24.27
C PRO A 90 -11.69 10.61 -24.05
N ASN A 91 -12.77 10.48 -24.82
CA ASN A 91 -13.96 11.33 -24.70
C ASN A 91 -14.77 11.06 -23.43
N ASP A 92 -14.73 9.83 -22.90
CA ASP A 92 -15.40 9.51 -21.64
C ASP A 92 -14.58 10.04 -20.45
N PHE A 93 -13.25 10.06 -20.59
CA PHE A 93 -12.32 10.58 -19.59
C PHE A 93 -12.46 12.09 -19.37
N THR A 94 -12.65 12.88 -20.44
CA THR A 94 -12.82 14.34 -20.36
C THR A 94 -14.11 14.76 -19.66
N SER A 95 -15.10 13.87 -19.58
CA SER A 95 -16.39 14.12 -18.94
C SER A 95 -16.44 13.80 -17.44
N LEU A 96 -15.36 13.25 -16.88
CA LEU A 96 -15.29 12.91 -15.45
C LEU A 96 -15.28 14.15 -14.56
N SER A 97 -15.90 14.07 -13.38
CA SER A 97 -15.71 15.08 -12.34
C SER A 97 -14.27 15.07 -11.79
N GLU A 98 -13.80 16.18 -11.19
CA GLU A 98 -12.46 16.23 -10.57
C GLU A 98 -12.28 15.13 -9.50
N LYS A 99 -13.31 14.88 -8.69
CA LYS A 99 -13.29 13.84 -7.65
C LYS A 99 -13.12 12.44 -8.27
N SER A 100 -13.88 12.16 -9.34
CA SER A 100 -13.80 10.90 -10.08
C SER A 100 -12.43 10.71 -10.72
N LEU A 101 -11.87 11.79 -11.28
CA LEU A 101 -10.52 11.80 -11.85
C LEU A 101 -9.45 11.51 -10.79
N ILE A 102 -9.54 12.12 -9.62
CA ILE A 102 -8.61 11.85 -8.50
C ILE A 102 -8.73 10.38 -8.06
N SER A 103 -9.96 9.87 -7.93
CA SER A 103 -10.19 8.46 -7.58
C SER A 103 -9.61 7.51 -8.62
N HIS A 104 -9.75 7.84 -9.90
CA HIS A 104 -9.17 7.10 -11.03
C HIS A 104 -7.64 7.08 -10.95
N ILE A 105 -7.01 8.22 -10.73
CA ILE A 105 -5.54 8.35 -10.70
C ILE A 105 -4.94 7.66 -9.48
N LYS A 106 -5.61 7.69 -8.32
CA LYS A 106 -5.12 7.04 -7.09
C LYS A 106 -5.03 5.52 -7.19
N ASN A 107 -5.78 4.91 -8.10
CA ASN A 107 -5.80 3.47 -8.25
C ASN A 107 -4.49 2.96 -8.88
N ASP A 108 -3.80 2.06 -8.16
CA ASP A 108 -2.45 1.60 -8.49
C ASP A 108 -2.32 0.89 -9.84
N ILE A 109 -3.41 0.32 -10.36
CA ILE A 109 -3.42 -0.30 -11.70
C ILE A 109 -3.09 0.72 -12.77
N PHE A 110 -3.60 1.95 -12.65
CA PHE A 110 -3.38 3.02 -13.62
C PHE A 110 -1.98 3.63 -13.49
N GLN A 111 -1.42 3.67 -12.28
CA GLN A 111 -0.08 4.19 -12.00
C GLN A 111 1.05 3.35 -12.63
N LYS A 112 0.73 2.21 -13.24
CA LYS A 112 1.67 1.41 -14.06
C LYS A 112 2.06 2.13 -15.36
N ASN A 113 1.21 3.02 -15.89
CA ASN A 113 1.49 3.81 -17.10
C ASN A 113 1.29 5.31 -16.82
N VAL A 114 2.25 5.90 -16.12
CA VAL A 114 2.20 7.31 -15.69
C VAL A 114 2.10 8.28 -16.87
N ILE A 115 2.74 7.95 -18.00
CA ILE A 115 2.68 8.82 -19.19
C ILE A 115 1.24 8.89 -19.73
N LYS A 116 0.53 7.76 -19.78
CA LYS A 116 -0.86 7.73 -20.22
C LYS A 116 -1.79 8.49 -19.28
N ILE A 117 -1.57 8.37 -17.96
CA ILE A 117 -2.29 9.18 -16.97
C ILE A 117 -2.08 10.66 -17.25
N TRP A 118 -0.83 11.08 -17.42
CA TRP A 118 -0.51 12.49 -17.63
C TRP A 118 -1.17 13.05 -18.90
N GLU A 119 -1.11 12.32 -20.01
CA GLU A 119 -1.77 12.72 -21.25
C GLU A 119 -3.29 12.84 -21.09
N ASN A 120 -3.91 11.92 -20.35
CA ASN A 120 -5.34 11.96 -20.09
C ASN A 120 -5.71 13.13 -19.15
N VAL A 121 -4.92 13.40 -18.11
CA VAL A 121 -5.11 14.54 -17.21
C VAL A 121 -4.98 15.86 -17.96
N LEU A 122 -4.01 15.98 -18.87
CA LEU A 122 -3.89 17.16 -19.73
C LEU A 122 -5.13 17.33 -20.62
N LYS A 123 -5.60 16.26 -21.27
CA LYS A 123 -6.83 16.32 -22.08
C LYS A 123 -8.04 16.75 -21.26
N TRP A 124 -8.19 16.21 -20.05
CA TRP A 124 -9.24 16.62 -19.12
C TRP A 124 -9.12 18.08 -18.72
N GLY A 125 -7.92 18.54 -18.34
CA GLY A 125 -7.70 19.94 -17.96
C GLY A 125 -7.99 20.91 -19.10
N ILE A 126 -7.65 20.55 -20.33
CA ILE A 126 -7.95 21.34 -21.53
C ILE A 126 -9.46 21.33 -21.83
N SER A 127 -10.15 20.19 -21.70
CA SER A 127 -11.59 20.13 -21.94
C SER A 127 -12.41 20.94 -20.94
N GLN A 128 -11.90 21.16 -19.72
CA GLN A 128 -12.52 22.06 -18.75
C GLN A 128 -12.32 23.55 -19.09
N ASN A 129 -11.47 23.89 -20.05
CA ASN A 129 -11.14 25.27 -20.43
C ASN A 129 -11.17 25.44 -21.96
N PRO A 130 -12.37 25.54 -22.57
CA PRO A 130 -12.54 25.55 -24.02
C PRO A 130 -11.83 26.69 -24.76
N GLU A 131 -11.50 27.78 -24.06
CA GLU A 131 -10.81 28.95 -24.61
C GLU A 131 -9.30 28.72 -24.78
N LEU A 132 -8.75 27.63 -24.23
CA LEU A 132 -7.33 27.31 -24.39
C LEU A 132 -7.03 26.89 -25.83
N PRO A 133 -5.89 27.34 -26.41
CA PRO A 133 -5.44 26.84 -27.71
C PRO A 133 -5.26 25.32 -27.71
N SER A 134 -5.46 24.67 -28.85
CA SER A 134 -5.23 23.22 -28.98
C SER A 134 -3.74 22.84 -28.91
N ASN A 135 -2.84 23.76 -29.28
CA ASN A 135 -1.39 23.53 -29.27
C ASN A 135 -0.72 24.21 -28.05
N PRO A 136 -0.06 23.45 -27.16
CA PRO A 136 0.66 23.97 -26.00
C PRO A 136 1.73 25.01 -26.31
N SER A 137 2.34 24.95 -27.51
CA SER A 137 3.34 25.91 -27.95
C SER A 137 2.76 27.34 -28.10
N ASN A 138 1.45 27.47 -28.25
CA ASN A 138 0.75 28.75 -28.40
C ASN A 138 0.24 29.32 -27.05
N TYR A 139 0.60 28.71 -25.92
CA TYR A 139 0.06 29.11 -24.63
C TYR A 139 0.70 30.41 -24.13
N SER A 140 -0.14 31.43 -23.91
CA SER A 140 0.25 32.63 -23.16
C SER A 140 0.55 32.29 -21.70
N LYS A 141 1.07 33.26 -20.94
CA LYS A 141 1.25 33.09 -19.48
C LYS A 141 -0.10 32.82 -18.78
N ASP A 142 -1.16 33.49 -19.23
CA ASP A 142 -2.50 33.34 -18.66
C ASP A 142 -3.10 31.98 -18.98
N ASN A 143 -2.90 31.46 -20.20
CA ASN A 143 -3.32 30.11 -20.58
C ASN A 143 -2.70 29.04 -19.66
N PHE A 144 -1.40 29.18 -19.35
CA PHE A 144 -0.74 28.30 -18.38
C PHE A 144 -1.27 28.49 -16.96
N TYR A 145 -1.64 29.71 -16.56
CA TYR A 145 -2.22 29.98 -15.25
C TYR A 145 -3.61 29.33 -15.11
N THR A 146 -4.48 29.46 -16.11
CA THR A 146 -5.80 28.83 -16.15
C THR A 146 -5.70 27.30 -16.02
N LEU A 147 -4.83 26.67 -16.81
CA LEU A 147 -4.61 25.23 -16.73
C LEU A 147 -3.99 24.81 -15.39
N LYS A 148 -3.10 25.62 -14.83
CA LYS A 148 -2.50 25.39 -13.51
C LYS A 148 -3.54 25.37 -12.39
N ILE A 149 -4.49 26.31 -12.40
CA ILE A 149 -5.56 26.36 -11.40
C ILE A 149 -6.43 25.10 -11.51
N THR A 150 -6.83 24.73 -12.74
CA THR A 150 -7.65 23.55 -13.03
C THR A 150 -7.01 22.25 -12.56
N LEU A 151 -5.70 22.08 -12.81
CA LEU A 151 -5.00 20.84 -12.50
C LEU A 151 -4.38 20.80 -11.09
N LYS A 152 -4.53 21.87 -10.30
CA LYS A 152 -3.85 22.04 -9.00
C LYS A 152 -4.10 20.88 -8.05
N GLN A 153 -5.34 20.41 -7.94
CA GLN A 153 -5.71 19.32 -7.04
C GLN A 153 -5.37 17.94 -7.60
N VAL A 154 -5.24 17.81 -8.92
CA VAL A 154 -5.02 16.53 -9.61
C VAL A 154 -3.53 16.17 -9.68
N ILE A 155 -2.68 17.16 -9.98
CA ILE A 155 -1.22 17.01 -10.15
C ILE A 155 -0.52 16.25 -8.99
N PRO A 156 -0.84 16.49 -7.70
CA PRO A 156 -0.19 15.80 -6.59
C PRO A 156 -0.34 14.27 -6.60
N PHE A 157 -1.32 13.73 -7.31
CA PHE A 157 -1.57 12.29 -7.37
C PHE A 157 -0.83 11.58 -8.52
N ILE A 158 -0.11 12.31 -9.37
CA ILE A 158 0.62 11.75 -10.51
C ILE A 158 2.08 11.47 -10.11
N LYS A 159 2.52 10.22 -10.26
CA LYS A 159 3.88 9.77 -9.91
C LYS A 159 4.90 10.12 -11.01
N PHE A 160 5.08 11.41 -11.33
CA PHE A 160 5.96 11.89 -12.43
C PHE A 160 7.39 11.35 -12.43
N LEU A 161 7.94 10.96 -11.28
CA LEU A 161 9.28 10.38 -11.14
C LEU A 161 9.39 8.95 -11.71
N ASN A 162 8.27 8.32 -12.06
CA ASN A 162 8.25 7.00 -12.69
C ASN A 162 8.32 7.08 -14.23
N LEU A 163 8.40 8.29 -14.80
CA LEU A 163 8.59 8.48 -16.24
C LEU A 163 10.05 8.24 -16.62
N ASN A 164 10.30 7.89 -17.87
CA ASN A 164 11.65 7.94 -18.42
C ASN A 164 12.01 9.36 -18.92
N ASN A 165 13.30 9.61 -19.18
CA ASN A 165 13.79 10.93 -19.60
C ASN A 165 13.07 11.46 -20.83
N LYS A 166 12.82 10.60 -21.82
CA LYS A 166 12.16 10.98 -23.07
C LYS A 166 10.70 11.37 -22.82
N GLU A 167 9.97 10.57 -22.05
CA GLU A 167 8.59 10.86 -21.67
C GLU A 167 8.48 12.18 -20.90
N PHE A 168 9.39 12.43 -19.95
CA PHE A 168 9.42 13.71 -19.24
C PHE A 168 9.69 14.87 -20.19
N LEU A 169 10.75 14.78 -21.00
CA LEU A 169 11.19 15.85 -21.90
C LEU A 169 10.13 16.21 -22.95
N ASP A 170 9.53 15.19 -23.56
CA ASP A 170 8.62 15.38 -24.69
C ASP A 170 7.20 15.74 -24.22
N LYS A 171 6.77 15.21 -23.08
CA LYS A 171 5.35 15.27 -22.68
C LYS A 171 5.08 16.08 -21.42
N VAL A 172 5.99 16.15 -20.46
CA VAL A 172 5.78 16.87 -19.18
C VAL A 172 6.44 18.24 -19.17
N TYR A 173 7.70 18.31 -19.60
CA TYR A 173 8.50 19.53 -19.59
C TYR A 173 7.88 20.71 -20.36
N PRO A 174 7.18 20.52 -21.51
CA PRO A 174 6.48 21.62 -22.20
C PRO A 174 5.47 22.35 -21.30
N TYR A 175 4.90 21.63 -20.33
CA TYR A 175 3.90 22.15 -19.39
C TYR A 175 4.49 22.53 -18.04
N LYS A 176 5.83 22.60 -17.89
CA LYS A 176 6.49 22.88 -16.60
C LYS A 176 5.93 24.08 -15.83
N LYS A 177 5.36 25.09 -16.49
CA LYS A 177 4.75 26.26 -15.86
C LYS A 177 3.53 25.94 -14.99
N ILE A 178 2.83 24.84 -15.26
CA ILE A 178 1.64 24.43 -14.50
C ILE A 178 1.98 23.62 -13.26
N LEU A 179 3.19 23.05 -13.20
CA LEU A 179 3.64 22.28 -12.05
C LEU A 179 3.96 23.20 -10.86
N PRO A 180 3.67 22.77 -9.61
CA PRO A 180 4.16 23.44 -8.41
C PRO A 180 5.68 23.66 -8.50
N LYS A 181 6.16 24.80 -7.99
CA LYS A 181 7.58 25.20 -8.11
C LYS A 181 8.53 24.10 -7.64
N ASP A 182 8.26 23.54 -6.46
CA ASP A 182 9.09 22.52 -5.82
C ASP A 182 9.10 21.21 -6.64
N LEU A 183 7.93 20.81 -7.17
CA LEU A 183 7.82 19.64 -8.04
C LEU A 183 8.58 19.84 -9.35
N ARG A 184 8.43 21.02 -9.97
CA ARG A 184 9.13 21.37 -11.22
C ARG A 184 10.64 21.30 -11.05
N GLU A 185 11.17 21.95 -10.01
CA GLU A 185 12.61 21.96 -9.75
C GLU A 185 13.14 20.55 -9.51
N LYS A 186 12.38 19.74 -8.76
CA LYS A 186 12.71 18.33 -8.53
C LYS A 186 12.78 17.53 -9.83
N LEU A 187 11.80 17.68 -10.71
CA LEU A 187 11.74 16.94 -11.98
C LEU A 187 12.83 17.40 -12.96
N VAL A 188 13.04 18.71 -13.09
CA VAL A 188 14.12 19.25 -13.95
C VAL A 188 15.48 18.74 -13.49
N LYS A 189 15.77 18.78 -12.18
CA LYS A 189 17.04 18.23 -11.66
C LYS A 189 17.20 16.74 -11.96
N HIS A 190 16.13 15.96 -11.86
CA HIS A 190 16.17 14.52 -12.09
C HIS A 190 16.40 14.16 -13.56
N TYR A 191 15.77 14.89 -14.50
CA TYR A 191 15.72 14.48 -15.91
C TYR A 191 16.63 15.27 -16.87
N LEU A 192 17.11 16.47 -16.52
CA LEU A 192 17.75 17.41 -17.46
C LEU A 192 19.22 17.75 -17.19
N ASN A 193 19.84 17.20 -16.14
CA ASN A 193 21.21 17.55 -15.80
C ASN A 193 22.21 16.67 -16.58
N TYR A 194 22.83 17.24 -17.64
CA TYR A 194 23.69 16.53 -18.61
C TYR A 194 25.16 16.34 -18.20
N ASP A 195 25.64 16.98 -17.13
CA ASP A 195 26.98 16.70 -16.55
C ASP A 195 26.98 15.53 -15.55
N TYR A 196 25.85 14.84 -15.41
CA TYR A 196 25.74 13.64 -14.57
C TYR A 196 25.97 12.37 -15.41
N ARG A 197 27.25 12.05 -15.70
CA ARG A 197 27.60 10.64 -15.96
C ARG A 197 27.44 9.88 -14.65
N PRO A 198 26.65 8.79 -14.61
CA PRO A 198 26.39 8.04 -13.40
C PRO A 198 27.63 7.23 -13.04
N ILE A 199 28.59 7.87 -12.34
CA ILE A 199 29.44 7.14 -11.42
C ILE A 199 28.64 7.04 -10.13
N ASP A 200 28.41 5.79 -9.79
CA ASP A 200 27.66 5.27 -8.69
C ASP A 200 27.94 6.03 -7.37
N LYS A 201 26.84 6.39 -6.71
CA LYS A 201 26.70 6.89 -5.33
C LYS A 201 27.04 8.37 -5.06
N SER A 202 25.92 9.08 -4.86
CA SER A 202 25.66 10.14 -3.88
C SER A 202 25.96 11.59 -4.25
N GLU A 203 24.89 12.36 -4.52
CA GLU A 203 24.68 13.73 -4.02
C GLU A 203 23.15 13.99 -3.84
N PRO A 204 22.65 15.17 -3.40
CA PRO A 204 22.21 15.44 -2.03
C PRO A 204 20.67 15.61 -1.94
N LYS A 205 20.08 15.00 -0.90
CA LYS A 205 18.63 14.81 -0.72
C LYS A 205 17.96 15.96 0.04
N ILE A 206 17.00 16.65 -0.58
CA ILE A 206 15.78 17.11 0.12
C ILE A 206 14.95 15.84 0.35
N MET A 207 14.90 15.43 1.61
CA MET A 207 14.90 14.03 2.00
C MET A 207 13.49 13.43 2.16
N THR A 208 12.81 13.10 1.06
CA THR A 208 12.14 11.78 1.04
C THR A 208 13.25 10.77 0.82
N ARG A 209 13.97 10.40 1.88
CA ARG A 209 14.81 9.20 1.87
C ARG A 209 13.81 8.05 1.76
N ARG A 210 13.46 7.65 0.55
CA ARG A 210 13.53 6.22 0.26
C ARG A 210 15.00 5.89 0.46
N ILE A 211 15.33 5.52 1.69
CA ILE A 211 16.46 4.63 1.90
C ILE A 211 15.98 3.39 1.18
N SER A 212 16.50 3.12 -0.02
CA SER A 212 16.58 1.71 -0.33
C SER A 212 17.42 1.18 0.82
N LEU A 213 16.79 0.42 1.73
CA LEU A 213 17.54 -0.70 2.24
C LEU A 213 18.10 -1.34 0.96
N GLY A 214 19.43 -1.35 0.80
CA GLY A 214 20.02 -2.22 -0.22
C GLY A 214 19.33 -3.57 -0.11
N SER A 215 19.06 -4.25 -1.24
CA SER A 215 18.27 -5.49 -1.30
C SER A 215 18.40 -6.29 0.00
N ILE A 216 17.35 -6.29 0.83
CA ILE A 216 17.39 -7.00 2.11
C ILE A 216 17.63 -8.48 1.78
N ASP A 217 18.63 -9.08 2.43
CA ASP A 217 18.85 -10.53 2.34
C ASP A 217 17.77 -11.24 3.18
N SER A 218 16.54 -11.23 2.69
CA SER A 218 15.39 -11.88 3.32
C SER A 218 14.66 -12.76 2.32
N LYS A 219 14.34 -13.97 2.72
CA LYS A 219 13.42 -14.86 2.01
C LYS A 219 11.97 -14.70 2.48
N ILE A 220 11.75 -14.15 3.68
CA ILE A 220 10.42 -14.07 4.30
C ILE A 220 9.74 -12.73 3.99
N ILE A 221 10.45 -11.61 4.14
CA ILE A 221 9.90 -10.25 3.95
C ILE A 221 10.50 -9.54 2.74
N THR A 222 9.83 -8.50 2.28
CA THR A 222 10.32 -7.64 1.17
C THR A 222 10.97 -6.37 1.71
N SER A 223 11.63 -5.60 0.84
CA SER A 223 12.19 -4.29 1.19
C SER A 223 11.13 -3.31 1.72
N GLN A 224 9.87 -3.43 1.27
CA GLN A 224 8.76 -2.61 1.74
C GLN A 224 8.37 -2.94 3.19
N HIS A 225 8.35 -4.22 3.56
CA HIS A 225 8.14 -4.63 4.96
C HIS A 225 9.26 -4.08 5.84
N ALA A 226 10.51 -4.20 5.38
CA ALA A 226 11.65 -3.71 6.12
C ALA A 226 11.61 -2.19 6.31
N GLU A 227 11.23 -1.42 5.27
CA GLU A 227 11.00 0.02 5.37
C GLU A 227 9.93 0.35 6.42
N LEU A 228 8.80 -0.37 6.40
CA LEU A 228 7.73 -0.17 7.37
C LEU A 228 8.16 -0.48 8.81
N ILE A 229 8.87 -1.59 9.02
CA ILE A 229 9.40 -1.95 10.35
C ILE A 229 10.38 -0.88 10.85
N THR A 230 11.22 -0.33 9.99
CA THR A 230 12.11 0.77 10.39
C THR A 230 11.38 2.05 10.77
N LYS A 231 10.17 2.29 10.22
CA LYS A 231 9.35 3.44 10.62
C LYS A 231 8.84 3.23 12.03
N TRP A 232 8.44 2.01 12.38
CA TRP A 232 8.03 1.65 13.74
C TRP A 232 9.17 1.82 14.74
N ILE A 233 10.40 1.43 14.37
CA ILE A 233 11.60 1.65 15.22
C ILE A 233 11.83 3.15 15.50
N ASP A 234 11.65 4.02 14.50
CA ASP A 234 11.79 5.47 14.68
C ASP A 234 10.53 6.14 15.32
N GLY A 235 9.48 5.38 15.64
CA GLY A 235 8.21 5.92 16.14
C GLY A 235 7.46 6.79 15.12
N LEU A 236 7.72 6.59 13.83
CA LEU A 236 7.19 7.38 12.72
C LEU A 236 5.85 6.84 12.24
N ARG A 237 4.95 7.74 11.80
CA ARG A 237 3.75 7.34 11.07
C ARG A 237 4.11 6.79 9.69
N ILE A 238 3.23 6.00 9.10
CA ILE A 238 3.43 5.43 7.75
C ILE A 238 3.72 6.53 6.71
N THR A 239 3.07 7.69 6.84
CA THR A 239 3.22 8.84 5.94
C THR A 239 4.47 9.66 6.19
N ASP A 240 5.16 9.44 7.31
CA ASP A 240 6.32 10.23 7.68
C ASP A 240 7.56 9.80 6.90
N ASN A 241 8.40 10.79 6.61
CA ASN A 241 9.67 10.57 5.91
C ASN A 241 10.71 10.03 6.88
N MET A 242 11.39 8.95 6.48
CA MET A 242 12.49 8.38 7.25
C MET A 242 13.70 9.32 7.24
N LYS A 243 14.23 9.61 8.44
CA LYS A 243 15.45 10.41 8.61
C LYS A 243 16.69 9.52 8.63
N ASN A 244 16.60 8.37 9.29
CA ASN A 244 17.71 7.44 9.53
C ASN A 244 17.76 6.34 8.47
N SER A 245 18.93 6.09 7.90
CA SER A 245 19.17 4.87 7.14
C SER A 245 19.40 3.69 8.08
N TYR A 246 18.86 2.54 7.71
CA TYR A 246 19.04 1.30 8.46
C TYR A 246 19.63 0.23 7.56
N LYS A 247 20.58 -0.53 8.09
CA LYS A 247 21.10 -1.75 7.48
C LYS A 247 20.59 -2.95 8.26
N PHE A 248 19.96 -3.89 7.55
CA PHE A 248 19.51 -5.16 8.09
C PHE A 248 20.63 -6.17 7.86
N ASN A 249 21.37 -6.47 8.92
CA ASN A 249 22.43 -7.47 8.87
C ASN A 249 21.84 -8.83 9.27
N LEU A 250 21.66 -9.74 8.31
CA LEU A 250 21.14 -11.08 8.59
C LEU A 250 22.16 -11.87 9.43
N ILE A 251 21.87 -12.07 10.71
CA ILE A 251 22.75 -12.84 11.61
C ILE A 251 22.36 -14.31 11.67
N LEU A 252 21.09 -14.63 11.46
CA LEU A 252 20.58 -16.00 11.50
C LEU A 252 19.44 -16.19 10.50
N ARG A 253 19.44 -17.31 9.77
CA ARG A 253 18.30 -17.81 8.98
C ARG A 253 18.09 -19.30 9.25
N GLY A 254 16.88 -19.71 9.61
CA GLY A 254 16.53 -21.10 9.93
C GLY A 254 16.92 -22.08 8.82
N SER A 255 16.56 -21.78 7.57
CA SER A 255 16.91 -22.61 6.41
C SER A 255 18.42 -22.74 6.14
N ARG A 256 19.26 -21.88 6.74
CA ARG A 256 20.72 -21.85 6.54
C ARG A 256 21.47 -22.39 7.76
N ASP A 257 21.06 -21.98 8.95
CA ASP A 257 21.76 -22.18 10.21
C ASP A 257 21.09 -23.23 11.12
N GLY A 258 19.86 -23.65 10.79
CA GLY A 258 19.06 -24.63 11.53
C GLY A 258 18.06 -24.02 12.51
N PHE A 259 17.18 -24.89 13.01
CA PHE A 259 16.06 -24.55 13.89
C PHE A 259 16.34 -25.07 15.32
N SER A 260 17.33 -24.49 15.99
CA SER A 260 17.67 -24.84 17.37
C SER A 260 17.94 -23.63 18.25
N THR A 261 17.60 -23.72 19.53
CA THR A 261 17.87 -22.67 20.53
C THR A 261 19.36 -22.46 20.73
N ARG A 262 20.15 -23.55 20.67
CA ARG A 262 21.61 -23.47 20.72
C ARG A 262 22.15 -22.58 19.59
N THR A 263 21.65 -22.74 18.36
CA THR A 263 22.05 -21.88 17.23
C THR A 263 21.64 -20.44 17.47
N PHE A 264 20.42 -20.22 17.97
CA PHE A 264 19.92 -18.88 18.30
C PHE A 264 20.82 -18.18 19.32
N HIS A 265 21.02 -18.76 20.50
CA HIS A 265 21.84 -18.17 21.56
C HIS A 265 23.28 -17.94 21.10
N MET A 266 23.88 -18.90 20.38
CA MET A 266 25.25 -18.76 19.87
C MET A 266 25.42 -17.57 18.92
N LYS A 267 24.39 -17.23 18.13
CA LYS A 267 24.46 -16.15 17.12
C LYS A 267 23.85 -14.82 17.58
N CYS A 268 22.87 -14.86 18.47
CA CYS A 268 22.02 -13.70 18.78
C CYS A 268 22.19 -13.18 20.21
N ASP A 269 22.71 -13.97 21.15
CA ASP A 269 22.99 -13.47 22.50
C ASP A 269 23.97 -12.29 22.43
N ARG A 270 23.75 -11.32 23.32
CA ARG A 270 24.52 -10.06 23.38
C ARG A 270 24.36 -9.14 22.16
N GLN A 271 23.58 -9.53 21.15
CA GLN A 271 23.27 -8.67 20.00
C GLN A 271 22.06 -7.80 20.33
N PRO A 272 22.22 -6.46 20.45
CA PRO A 272 21.09 -5.57 20.62
C PRO A 272 20.44 -5.22 19.27
N ARG A 273 19.26 -4.59 19.33
CA ARG A 273 18.55 -4.03 18.17
C ARG A 273 18.31 -5.08 17.08
N THR A 274 17.70 -6.19 17.45
CA THR A 274 17.40 -7.28 16.52
C THR A 274 15.93 -7.27 16.11
N ILE A 275 15.65 -7.55 14.84
CA ILE A 275 14.31 -7.90 14.36
C ILE A 275 14.26 -9.40 14.11
N THR A 276 13.26 -10.05 14.68
CA THR A 276 12.88 -11.43 14.38
C THR A 276 11.73 -11.43 13.39
N VAL A 277 11.84 -12.25 12.34
CA VAL A 277 10.82 -12.46 11.32
C VAL A 277 10.57 -13.97 11.19
N ILE A 278 9.32 -14.39 11.27
CA ILE A 278 8.92 -15.81 11.34
C ILE A 278 7.89 -16.06 10.25
N LYS A 279 8.13 -17.10 9.45
CA LYS A 279 7.18 -17.60 8.46
C LYS A 279 6.41 -18.79 9.05
N VAL A 280 5.09 -18.69 9.15
CA VAL A 280 4.24 -19.78 9.67
C VAL A 280 3.98 -20.81 8.57
N LYS A 281 4.27 -22.07 8.86
CA LYS A 281 4.13 -23.19 7.91
C LYS A 281 2.68 -23.42 7.51
N GLY A 282 2.46 -23.65 6.22
CA GLY A 282 1.14 -23.95 5.67
C GLY A 282 0.20 -22.74 5.59
N SER A 283 0.72 -21.52 5.79
CA SER A 283 -0.07 -20.29 5.70
C SER A 283 0.72 -19.17 5.02
N ASN A 284 0.07 -18.04 4.72
CA ASN A 284 0.73 -16.83 4.26
C ASN A 284 1.18 -15.90 5.40
N GLU A 285 0.88 -16.25 6.65
CA GLU A 285 1.14 -15.46 7.85
C GLU A 285 2.64 -15.28 8.09
N ILE A 286 3.00 -14.06 8.48
CA ILE A 286 4.34 -13.69 8.95
C ILE A 286 4.18 -13.06 10.33
N LEU A 287 4.92 -13.55 11.32
CA LEU A 287 4.99 -13.01 12.67
C LEU A 287 6.37 -12.41 12.92
N GLY A 288 6.50 -11.55 13.92
CA GLY A 288 7.81 -11.04 14.28
C GLY A 288 7.80 -10.08 15.44
N GLY A 289 8.99 -9.63 15.81
CA GLY A 289 9.17 -8.68 16.88
C GLY A 289 10.52 -7.98 16.83
N TYR A 290 10.57 -6.78 17.39
CA TYR A 290 11.78 -5.99 17.53
C TYR A 290 12.23 -6.01 18.99
N ASN A 291 13.46 -6.45 19.22
CA ASN A 291 14.12 -6.36 20.51
C ASN A 291 15.21 -5.27 20.46
N PRO A 292 15.02 -4.11 21.12
CA PRO A 292 16.00 -3.03 21.15
C PRO A 292 17.21 -3.34 22.04
N ILE A 293 17.06 -4.21 23.04
CA ILE A 293 18.11 -4.63 23.97
C ILE A 293 18.78 -5.92 23.50
N ALA A 294 19.83 -6.34 24.19
CA ALA A 294 20.52 -7.58 23.88
C ALA A 294 19.74 -8.81 24.39
N TRP A 295 19.72 -9.89 23.60
CA TRP A 295 19.32 -11.21 24.08
C TRP A 295 20.30 -11.73 25.13
N SER A 296 19.80 -12.54 26.05
CA SER A 296 20.61 -13.23 27.03
C SER A 296 20.08 -14.62 27.32
N TRP A 297 20.93 -15.40 27.97
CA TRP A 297 20.61 -16.73 28.49
C TRP A 297 20.51 -16.67 30.03
N SER A 298 19.82 -15.65 30.56
CA SER A 298 19.81 -15.36 32.00
C SER A 298 18.61 -15.93 32.76
N ASP A 299 17.66 -16.55 32.05
CA ASP A 299 16.36 -16.99 32.60
C ASP A 299 15.62 -15.86 33.32
N SER A 300 15.49 -14.72 32.62
CA SER A 300 14.93 -13.50 33.19
C SER A 300 14.18 -12.65 32.16
N PHE A 301 13.42 -11.67 32.63
CA PHE A 301 12.80 -10.69 31.75
C PHE A 301 13.69 -9.46 31.53
N GLY A 302 13.80 -9.05 30.28
CA GLY A 302 14.48 -7.82 29.87
C GLY A 302 13.52 -6.63 29.86
N PHE A 303 13.93 -5.55 30.54
CA PHE A 303 13.18 -4.30 30.58
C PHE A 303 13.35 -3.50 29.28
N THR A 304 12.25 -3.05 28.67
CA THR A 304 12.26 -2.06 27.58
C THR A 304 10.89 -1.45 27.31
N THR A 305 10.86 -0.19 26.86
CA THR A 305 9.67 0.51 26.36
C THR A 305 9.53 0.45 24.84
N ASP A 306 10.62 0.14 24.13
CA ASP A 306 10.72 0.39 22.69
C ASP A 306 10.55 -0.89 21.85
N SER A 307 10.31 -2.02 22.51
CA SER A 307 9.99 -3.27 21.80
C SER A 307 8.57 -3.23 21.23
N PHE A 308 8.36 -3.98 20.16
CA PHE A 308 7.05 -4.23 19.58
C PHE A 308 7.03 -5.61 18.93
N ILE A 309 5.85 -6.20 18.85
CA ILE A 309 5.59 -7.40 18.06
C ILE A 309 4.61 -7.06 16.93
N PHE A 310 4.65 -7.83 15.86
CA PHE A 310 3.85 -7.57 14.68
C PHE A 310 3.45 -8.84 13.93
N SER A 311 2.44 -8.69 13.08
CA SER A 311 2.08 -9.68 12.07
C SER A 311 1.77 -9.03 10.73
N PHE A 312 1.97 -9.81 9.66
CA PHE A 312 1.52 -9.50 8.30
C PHE A 312 0.71 -10.68 7.77
N LYS A 313 -0.46 -10.41 7.16
CA LYS A 313 -1.30 -11.47 6.60
C LYS A 313 -0.68 -12.19 5.41
N ASN A 314 0.12 -11.49 4.60
CA ASN A 314 0.86 -12.09 3.48
C ASN A 314 2.07 -11.24 3.05
N LYS A 315 3.02 -11.87 2.36
CA LYS A 315 4.25 -11.26 1.84
C LYS A 315 4.03 -10.23 0.72
N GLY A 316 2.87 -10.22 0.07
CA GLY A 316 2.56 -9.35 -1.07
C GLY A 316 1.89 -8.02 -0.70
N ASN A 317 1.40 -7.88 0.53
CA ASN A 317 0.60 -6.75 0.97
C ASN A 317 1.04 -6.28 2.37
N ILE A 318 1.63 -5.09 2.42
CA ILE A 318 2.10 -4.46 3.66
C ILE A 318 1.02 -3.68 4.42
N GLU A 319 -0.19 -3.53 3.88
CA GLU A 319 -1.27 -2.73 4.47
C GLU A 319 -2.06 -3.50 5.54
N ASN A 320 -2.09 -4.83 5.43
CA ASN A 320 -2.78 -5.71 6.38
C ASN A 320 -1.81 -6.22 7.45
N TYR A 321 -1.37 -5.31 8.32
CA TYR A 321 -0.49 -5.59 9.44
C TYR A 321 -1.17 -5.34 10.79
N VAL A 322 -0.70 -6.05 11.81
CA VAL A 322 -0.97 -5.69 13.22
C VAL A 322 0.36 -5.29 13.84
N LEU A 323 0.39 -4.14 14.51
CA LEU A 323 1.51 -3.68 15.31
C LEU A 323 1.05 -3.52 16.75
N SER A 324 1.77 -4.21 17.64
CA SER A 324 1.48 -4.31 19.07
C SER A 324 2.70 -3.83 19.86
N HIS A 325 2.51 -2.83 20.71
CA HIS A 325 3.58 -2.21 21.50
C HIS A 325 3.61 -2.76 22.92
N VAL A 326 4.78 -2.68 23.56
CA VAL A 326 4.92 -3.08 24.96
C VAL A 326 3.93 -2.33 25.84
N ARG A 327 3.21 -3.08 26.66
CA ARG A 327 2.35 -2.60 27.74
C ARG A 327 2.99 -2.83 29.10
N ASP A 328 3.64 -3.98 29.30
CA ASP A 328 4.40 -4.29 30.51
C ASP A 328 5.90 -4.22 30.22
N THR A 329 6.50 -3.09 30.56
CA THR A 329 7.91 -2.80 30.27
C THR A 329 8.87 -3.70 31.01
N GLY A 330 8.47 -4.28 32.15
CA GLY A 330 9.29 -5.19 32.94
C GLY A 330 9.33 -6.61 32.40
N ARG A 331 8.39 -6.98 31.52
CA ARG A 331 8.22 -8.32 30.95
C ARG A 331 8.21 -8.32 29.42
N ALA A 332 8.87 -7.33 28.81
CA ALA A 332 8.87 -7.13 27.36
C ALA A 332 9.62 -8.23 26.61
N ILE A 333 10.80 -8.62 27.09
CA ILE A 333 11.65 -9.63 26.44
C ILE A 333 11.86 -10.79 27.41
N GLU A 334 11.57 -12.01 27.01
CA GLU A 334 11.83 -13.19 27.84
C GLU A 334 13.15 -13.84 27.39
N ASN A 335 14.10 -13.93 28.31
CA ASN A 335 15.42 -14.48 28.06
C ASN A 335 15.52 -15.88 28.66
N SER A 336 14.95 -16.88 28.01
CA SER A 336 14.99 -18.27 28.50
C SER A 336 16.04 -19.11 27.75
N PRO A 337 16.83 -19.95 28.46
CA PRO A 337 17.65 -21.03 27.89
C PRO A 337 16.96 -21.92 26.85
N ALA A 338 15.66 -22.10 27.02
CA ALA A 338 14.86 -23.12 26.35
C ALA A 338 14.09 -22.58 25.14
N LEU A 339 14.15 -21.27 24.90
CA LEU A 339 13.42 -20.58 23.86
C LEU A 339 14.37 -19.99 22.81
N GLY A 340 13.84 -19.78 21.62
CA GLY A 340 14.48 -18.93 20.63
C GLY A 340 14.19 -17.45 20.97
N PRO A 341 13.90 -16.62 19.96
CA PRO A 341 13.29 -15.31 20.22
C PRO A 341 11.99 -15.45 21.03
N SER A 342 11.89 -14.73 22.15
CA SER A 342 10.69 -14.67 22.98
C SER A 342 10.37 -13.22 23.39
N PHE A 343 9.11 -12.84 23.21
CA PHE A 343 8.56 -11.53 23.48
C PHE A 343 7.35 -11.68 24.41
N GLY A 344 7.35 -10.93 25.52
CA GLY A 344 6.24 -10.92 26.46
C GLY A 344 6.19 -12.17 27.33
N CYS A 345 5.04 -12.39 27.97
CA CYS A 345 4.73 -13.62 28.71
C CYS A 345 3.86 -14.54 27.85
N ASP A 346 4.48 -15.11 26.82
CA ASP A 346 3.86 -15.90 25.75
C ASP A 346 3.20 -15.08 24.62
N ASP A 347 3.47 -13.77 24.50
CA ASP A 347 2.90 -12.98 23.41
C ASP A 347 3.44 -13.42 22.04
N LEU A 348 4.71 -13.82 21.97
CA LEU A 348 5.28 -14.52 20.82
C LEU A 348 6.58 -15.20 21.23
N TYR A 349 6.68 -16.53 21.06
CA TYR A 349 7.95 -17.24 21.24
C TYR A 349 8.15 -18.40 20.28
N LEU A 350 9.43 -18.70 20.03
CA LEU A 350 9.84 -19.92 19.32
C LEU A 350 10.27 -21.00 20.32
N ASN A 351 9.57 -22.14 20.30
CA ASN A 351 9.77 -23.23 21.27
C ASN A 351 10.92 -24.16 20.88
N GLY A 352 12.02 -24.12 21.64
CA GLY A 352 13.23 -24.88 21.35
C GLY A 352 13.11 -26.39 21.40
N TYR A 353 12.18 -26.93 22.19
CA TYR A 353 12.08 -28.37 22.45
C TYR A 353 11.61 -29.19 21.23
N TYR A 354 11.01 -28.53 20.24
CA TYR A 354 10.43 -29.19 19.06
C TYR A 354 10.92 -28.58 17.76
N SER A 355 12.18 -28.12 17.70
CA SER A 355 12.72 -27.43 16.51
C SER A 355 11.84 -26.27 16.04
N TYR A 356 11.19 -25.57 16.99
CA TYR A 356 10.20 -24.53 16.76
C TYR A 356 8.87 -24.98 16.13
N ASP A 357 8.58 -26.29 16.04
CA ASP A 357 7.33 -26.83 15.48
C ASP A 357 6.10 -26.63 16.38
N LYS A 358 6.32 -26.36 17.67
CA LYS A 358 5.29 -26.03 18.68
C LYS A 358 5.52 -24.65 19.28
N SER A 359 5.73 -23.67 18.40
CA SER A 359 5.86 -22.26 18.78
C SER A 359 4.49 -21.65 19.07
N PHE A 360 4.46 -20.52 19.75
CA PHE A 360 3.23 -20.02 20.34
C PHE A 360 3.13 -18.49 20.30
N CYS A 361 1.90 -17.99 20.23
CA CYS A 361 1.58 -16.58 20.13
C CYS A 361 0.16 -16.40 20.66
N ARG A 362 0.02 -15.73 21.80
CA ARG A 362 -1.29 -15.45 22.43
C ARG A 362 -1.37 -14.01 22.91
N TYR A 363 -2.56 -13.54 23.28
CA TYR A 363 -2.65 -12.22 23.90
C TYR A 363 -2.45 -12.29 25.42
N SER A 364 -1.22 -12.12 25.90
CA SER A 364 -0.91 -12.20 27.34
C SER A 364 -1.04 -10.85 28.07
N ARG A 365 -1.22 -9.76 27.33
CA ARG A 365 -1.26 -8.36 27.78
C ARG A 365 0.11 -7.77 28.16
N CYS A 366 1.23 -8.45 27.89
CA CYS A 366 2.54 -7.79 27.95
C CYS A 366 2.75 -6.85 26.75
N TYR A 367 2.08 -7.13 25.63
CA TYR A 367 1.88 -6.20 24.53
C TYR A 367 0.41 -5.77 24.41
N ASP A 368 0.15 -4.63 23.77
CA ASP A 368 -1.16 -3.96 23.82
C ASP A 368 -2.25 -4.59 22.95
N LYS A 369 -1.89 -5.40 21.94
CA LYS A 369 -2.80 -6.08 21.00
C LYS A 369 -2.39 -7.53 20.73
N ALA A 370 -3.39 -8.38 20.45
CA ALA A 370 -3.16 -9.68 19.83
C ALA A 370 -2.65 -9.49 18.40
N ILE A 371 -1.59 -10.20 18.00
CA ILE A 371 -1.06 -10.14 16.62
C ILE A 371 -1.53 -11.33 15.76
N ARG A 372 -2.21 -12.31 16.35
CA ARG A 372 -2.68 -13.51 15.67
C ARG A 372 -4.16 -13.74 15.97
N GLU A 373 -4.90 -14.29 15.00
CA GLU A 373 -6.34 -14.54 15.12
C GLU A 373 -6.63 -15.79 15.99
N THR A 374 -5.70 -16.75 16.06
CA THR A 374 -5.81 -17.96 16.88
C THR A 374 -4.68 -18.03 17.89
N GLU A 375 -4.95 -18.69 19.03
CA GLU A 375 -3.95 -18.95 20.07
C GLU A 375 -3.42 -20.40 20.02
N ASP A 376 -3.61 -21.10 18.90
CA ASP A 376 -3.09 -22.45 18.72
C ASP A 376 -1.58 -22.46 18.50
N TYR A 377 -0.92 -23.57 18.87
CA TYR A 377 0.47 -23.78 18.48
C TYR A 377 0.66 -23.68 16.96
N PHE A 378 1.81 -23.17 16.55
CA PHE A 378 2.20 -23.08 15.16
C PHE A 378 3.58 -23.65 14.89
N THR A 379 3.74 -24.13 13.67
CA THR A 379 4.99 -24.65 13.14
C THR A 379 5.70 -23.58 12.32
N VAL A 380 7.00 -23.42 12.54
CA VAL A 380 7.83 -22.48 11.78
C VAL A 380 8.24 -23.12 10.45
N GLU A 381 8.00 -22.44 9.33
CA GLU A 381 8.52 -22.82 8.01
C GLU A 381 9.96 -22.33 7.82
N ASP A 382 10.20 -21.07 8.17
CA ASP A 382 11.52 -20.45 8.22
C ASP A 382 11.48 -19.25 9.19
N TYR A 383 12.64 -18.82 9.67
CA TYR A 383 12.75 -17.60 10.46
C TYR A 383 14.08 -16.90 10.17
N GLU A 384 14.09 -15.59 10.29
CA GLU A 384 15.24 -14.75 10.03
C GLU A 384 15.40 -13.74 11.18
N ILE A 385 16.64 -13.54 11.62
CA ILE A 385 16.99 -12.55 12.64
C ILE A 385 17.99 -11.59 12.04
N PHE A 386 17.64 -10.31 12.08
CA PHE A 386 18.45 -9.22 11.56
C PHE A 386 18.92 -8.34 12.71
N GLN A 387 20.22 -8.06 12.76
CA GLN A 387 20.72 -6.95 13.57
C GLN A 387 20.57 -5.64 12.80
N ILE A 388 20.02 -4.64 13.48
CA ILE A 388 19.70 -3.34 12.90
C ILE A 388 20.77 -2.33 13.27
N MET A 389 21.48 -1.88 12.25
CA MET A 389 22.52 -0.86 12.37
C MET A 389 22.02 0.42 11.72
N LYS A 390 22.04 1.52 12.48
CA LYS A 390 21.86 2.86 11.90
C LYS A 390 23.08 3.16 11.03
N SER A 391 22.85 3.58 9.80
CA SER A 391 23.88 3.93 8.82
C SER A 391 23.93 5.41 8.51
#